data_AF-E4XCK7-F1
#
_entry.id   AF-E4XCK7-F1
#
_cell.length_a   1.000
_cell.length_b   1.000
_cell.length_c   1.000
_cell.angle_alpha   90.00
_cell.angle_beta   90.00
_cell.angle_gamma   90.00
#
_symmetry.space_group_name_H-M   'P 1'
#
loop_
_entity.id
_entity.type
_entity.pdbx_description
1 polymer ?
#
loop_
_entity_poly.entity_id
_entity_poly.type
_entity_poly.pdbx_seq_one_letter_code
_entity_poly.pdbx_strand_id
1 'polypeptide(L)'
;MTKEKEAMEVQLGESGEEVKLAIVEEASPANAAAQQAISELARAKTPLEQLVERIDLLEQRGKIQCIYSCTLCPSSFVERIEELEERSNGFNPAYPLSVTDARQIQISLTESIKLSLGHEAFVVFKLVRYNISAKWNDLSYVQASVQKIGSESPLYKEFSDTYKHLHRMAGELDEPLQYCVSQRDGSIIAAKRCYNNIFYILLNNMKQKVAKSLAELTTLVAEIHSDLTVLFGEQLTGTLRLAEWLQVARNTSEECFRKHKALSTLRRFYPFENEIDRTFYVEWGLESIDKALKSDVGMWEEEESPAPVQKKAAPKISQSYFKLRQ
;
A
#
# COMPACT_ATOMS: atom_id res chain seq x y z
N MET A 1 -4.87 -66.19 -48.59
CA MET A 1 -6.12 -66.98 -48.56
C MET A 1 -6.86 -66.63 -47.27
N THR A 2 -8.17 -66.34 -47.40
CA THR A 2 -9.25 -66.36 -46.37
C THR A 2 -9.03 -65.60 -45.05
N LYS A 3 -9.59 -64.38 -44.83
CA LYS A 3 -10.98 -63.97 -44.50
C LYS A 3 -11.55 -64.57 -43.19
N GLU A 4 -11.85 -63.68 -42.24
CA GLU A 4 -12.99 -63.61 -41.27
C GLU A 4 -12.54 -62.59 -40.17
N LYS A 5 -13.12 -61.42 -39.85
CA LYS A 5 -14.46 -60.80 -39.88
C LYS A 5 -15.52 -61.52 -39.06
N GLU A 6 -15.69 -61.08 -37.80
CA GLU A 6 -16.93 -61.00 -37.00
C GLU A 6 -16.62 -60.02 -35.84
N ALA A 7 -17.17 -58.81 -35.74
CA ALA A 7 -18.56 -58.34 -35.60
C ALA A 7 -19.22 -58.71 -34.26
N MET A 8 -19.01 -57.82 -33.28
CA MET A 8 -19.98 -57.25 -32.33
C MET A 8 -21.22 -58.09 -31.98
N GLU A 9 -21.32 -58.53 -30.71
CA GLU A 9 -22.59 -58.67 -30.01
C GLU A 9 -22.56 -57.84 -28.72
N VAL A 10 -23.28 -56.72 -28.75
CA VAL A 10 -23.76 -56.04 -27.56
C VAL A 10 -25.11 -56.65 -27.26
N GLN A 11 -25.23 -57.37 -26.15
CA GLN A 11 -26.51 -57.69 -25.54
C GLN A 11 -26.73 -56.78 -24.33
N LEU A 12 -27.71 -55.89 -24.46
CA LEU A 12 -28.37 -55.23 -23.34
C LEU A 12 -29.52 -56.14 -22.90
N GLY A 13 -29.45 -56.64 -21.66
CA GLY A 13 -30.51 -57.38 -20.98
C GLY A 13 -30.72 -56.79 -19.59
N GLU A 14 -31.98 -56.68 -19.20
CA GLU A 14 -32.53 -55.79 -18.20
C GLU A 14 -32.35 -56.23 -16.74
N SER A 15 -32.44 -55.22 -15.86
CA SER A 15 -33.10 -55.26 -14.54
C SER A 15 -32.49 -56.11 -13.42
N GLY A 16 -31.94 -55.38 -12.45
CA GLY A 16 -32.27 -55.59 -11.03
C GLY A 16 -31.51 -56.67 -10.30
N GLU A 17 -30.35 -56.33 -9.76
CA GLU A 17 -29.88 -56.90 -8.50
C GLU A 17 -28.80 -56.00 -7.87
N GLU A 18 -28.87 -55.87 -6.56
CA GLU A 18 -28.02 -55.05 -5.71
C GLU A 18 -26.53 -55.25 -6.04
N VAL A 19 -25.84 -54.18 -6.45
CA VAL A 19 -24.38 -54.16 -6.46
C VAL A 19 -23.94 -54.09 -5.00
N LYS A 20 -23.81 -55.26 -4.36
CA LYS A 20 -22.93 -55.43 -3.21
C LYS A 20 -21.57 -54.90 -3.64
N LEU A 21 -21.12 -53.82 -2.99
CA LEU A 21 -19.72 -53.41 -2.97
C LEU A 21 -18.91 -54.58 -2.43
N ALA A 22 -18.47 -55.47 -3.33
CA ALA A 22 -17.38 -56.37 -3.05
C ALA A 22 -16.17 -55.46 -2.87
N ILE A 23 -15.77 -55.28 -1.61
CA ILE A 23 -14.42 -54.87 -1.26
C ILE A 23 -13.55 -55.97 -1.87
N VAL A 24 -13.07 -55.73 -3.10
CA VAL A 24 -11.99 -56.51 -3.67
C VAL A 24 -10.79 -56.13 -2.82
N GLU A 25 -10.49 -56.97 -1.83
CA GLU A 25 -9.17 -57.00 -1.20
C GLU A 25 -8.15 -57.01 -2.33
N GLU A 26 -7.46 -55.88 -2.52
CA GLU A 26 -6.39 -55.78 -3.51
C GLU A 26 -5.39 -56.87 -3.20
N ALA A 27 -5.34 -57.88 -4.08
CA ALA A 27 -4.32 -58.90 -4.05
C ALA A 27 -2.98 -58.19 -4.18
N SER A 28 -2.23 -58.13 -3.07
CA SER A 28 -0.83 -57.73 -3.04
C SER A 28 -0.11 -58.43 -4.19
N PRO A 29 0.57 -57.71 -5.11
CA PRO A 29 1.16 -58.35 -6.25
C PRO A 29 2.25 -59.30 -5.76
N ALA A 30 2.01 -60.61 -5.87
CA ALA A 30 2.97 -61.67 -5.54
C ALA A 30 4.16 -61.72 -6.51
N ASN A 31 4.30 -60.71 -7.38
CA ASN A 31 5.33 -60.63 -8.39
C ASN A 31 6.37 -59.60 -7.95
N ALA A 32 7.56 -60.06 -7.61
CA ALA A 32 8.66 -59.22 -7.12
C ALA A 32 8.97 -58.05 -8.08
N ALA A 33 8.81 -58.26 -9.38
CA ALA A 33 8.97 -57.22 -10.40
C ALA A 33 7.94 -56.08 -10.27
N ALA A 34 6.70 -56.37 -9.88
CA ALA A 34 5.66 -55.36 -9.69
C ALA A 34 5.88 -54.54 -8.42
N GLN A 35 6.32 -55.18 -7.32
CA GLN A 35 6.69 -54.47 -6.09
C GLN A 35 7.92 -53.57 -6.31
N GLN A 36 8.89 -54.04 -7.10
CA GLN A 36 10.06 -53.26 -7.47
C GLN A 36 9.67 -52.05 -8.33
N ALA A 37 8.82 -52.24 -9.35
CA ALA A 37 8.30 -51.16 -10.19
C ALA A 37 7.49 -50.13 -9.40
N ILE A 38 6.66 -50.56 -8.43
CA ILE A 38 5.91 -49.65 -7.54
C ILE A 38 6.86 -48.86 -6.64
N SER A 39 7.91 -49.50 -6.11
CA SER A 39 8.91 -48.81 -5.28
C SER A 39 9.75 -47.79 -6.08
N GLU A 40 10.05 -48.10 -7.34
CA GLU A 40 10.76 -47.21 -8.26
C GLU A 40 9.87 -46.03 -8.68
N LEU A 41 8.58 -46.27 -8.95
CA LEU A 41 7.59 -45.21 -9.20
C LEU A 41 7.39 -44.29 -8.00
N ALA A 42 7.30 -44.84 -6.78
CA ALA A 42 7.19 -44.04 -5.56
C ALA A 42 8.45 -43.20 -5.31
N ARG A 43 9.65 -43.74 -5.63
CA ARG A 43 10.92 -43.00 -5.58
C ARG A 43 11.05 -41.95 -6.68
N ALA A 44 10.41 -42.12 -7.84
CA ALA A 44 10.42 -41.15 -8.92
C ALA A 44 9.39 -40.03 -8.71
N LYS A 45 8.30 -40.31 -7.97
CA LYS A 45 7.24 -39.34 -7.66
C LYS A 45 7.74 -38.18 -6.81
N THR A 46 8.60 -38.44 -5.83
CA THR A 46 9.14 -37.42 -4.92
C THR A 46 10.07 -36.40 -5.61
N PRO A 47 11.02 -36.79 -6.49
CA PRO A 47 11.76 -35.86 -7.34
C PRO A 47 10.88 -35.09 -8.32
N LEU A 48 9.80 -35.70 -8.82
CA LEU A 48 8.87 -35.04 -9.74
C LEU A 48 8.06 -33.96 -9.01
N GLU A 49 7.58 -34.24 -7.81
CA GLU A 49 6.89 -33.27 -6.94
C GLU A 49 7.82 -32.10 -6.59
N GLN A 50 9.09 -32.37 -6.24
CA GLN A 50 10.10 -31.33 -6.00
C GLN A 50 10.43 -30.50 -7.25
N LEU A 51 10.38 -31.11 -8.44
CA LEU A 51 10.57 -30.41 -9.71
C LEU A 51 9.36 -29.53 -10.04
N VAL A 52 8.14 -29.98 -9.78
CA VAL A 52 6.92 -29.18 -9.94
C VAL A 52 6.95 -27.99 -8.98
N GLU A 53 7.23 -28.20 -7.70
CA GLU A 53 7.40 -27.09 -6.73
C GLU A 53 8.47 -26.09 -7.18
N ARG A 54 9.57 -26.59 -7.77
CA ARG A 54 10.65 -25.73 -8.26
C ARG A 54 10.30 -25.01 -9.56
N ILE A 55 9.52 -25.63 -10.45
CA ILE A 55 8.98 -24.99 -11.66
C ILE A 55 8.00 -23.89 -11.24
N ASP A 56 7.09 -24.17 -10.31
CA ASP A 56 6.14 -23.19 -9.78
C ASP A 56 6.88 -22.00 -9.14
N LEU A 57 7.93 -22.27 -8.35
CA LEU A 57 8.79 -21.23 -7.78
C LEU A 57 9.52 -20.42 -8.87
N LEU A 58 10.00 -21.07 -9.93
CA LEU A 58 10.68 -20.40 -11.05
C LEU A 58 9.72 -19.61 -11.94
N GLU A 59 8.49 -20.08 -12.12
CA GLU A 59 7.44 -19.35 -12.82
C GLU A 59 6.98 -18.14 -12.01
N GLN A 60 6.84 -18.28 -10.69
CA GLN A 60 6.63 -17.14 -9.79
C GLN A 60 7.79 -16.13 -9.92
N ARG A 61 9.05 -16.58 -9.92
CA ARG A 61 10.23 -15.72 -10.14
C ARG A 61 10.21 -15.03 -11.50
N GLY A 62 9.85 -15.74 -12.56
CA GLY A 62 9.72 -15.19 -13.92
C GLY A 62 8.59 -14.16 -14.03
N LYS A 63 7.45 -14.38 -13.36
CA LYS A 63 6.30 -13.46 -13.30
C LYS A 63 6.67 -12.18 -12.55
N ILE A 64 7.36 -12.29 -11.42
CA ILE A 64 7.92 -11.16 -10.67
C ILE A 64 8.88 -10.34 -11.56
N GLN A 65 9.80 -11.00 -12.26
CA GLN A 65 10.73 -10.34 -13.19
C GLN A 65 10.01 -9.64 -14.37
N CYS A 66 8.87 -10.16 -14.82
CA CYS A 66 8.06 -9.57 -15.88
C CYS A 66 7.25 -8.35 -15.39
N ILE A 67 6.76 -8.32 -14.14
CA ILE A 67 6.11 -7.14 -13.52
C ILE A 67 7.09 -5.96 -13.44
N TYR A 68 8.33 -6.28 -13.13
CA TYR A 68 9.47 -5.37 -13.11
C TYR A 68 10.08 -5.11 -14.50
N SER A 69 9.53 -5.67 -15.57
CA SER A 69 10.05 -5.44 -16.94
C SER A 69 9.51 -4.16 -17.58
N CYS A 70 8.45 -3.55 -17.02
CA CYS A 70 8.02 -2.20 -17.42
C CYS A 70 8.88 -1.09 -16.78
N THR A 71 9.71 -1.44 -15.79
CA THR A 71 10.84 -0.63 -15.32
C THR A 71 11.83 -1.57 -14.66
N LEU A 72 12.84 -2.03 -15.41
CA LEU A 72 13.88 -2.99 -15.02
C LEU A 72 14.21 -2.94 -13.51
N CYS A 73 13.61 -3.83 -12.71
CA CYS A 73 14.07 -4.03 -11.34
C CYS A 73 15.34 -4.88 -11.41
N PRO A 74 16.47 -4.40 -10.86
CA PRO A 74 17.64 -5.24 -10.70
C PRO A 74 17.26 -6.46 -9.86
N SER A 75 17.49 -7.67 -10.37
CA SER A 75 17.18 -8.93 -9.68
C SER A 75 17.78 -8.98 -8.27
N SER A 76 18.90 -8.29 -8.07
CA SER A 76 19.58 -8.14 -6.79
C SER A 76 18.72 -7.56 -5.67
N PHE A 77 17.75 -6.68 -5.94
CA PHE A 77 16.88 -6.13 -4.88
C PHE A 77 15.77 -7.10 -4.48
N VAL A 78 15.22 -7.82 -5.45
CA VAL A 78 14.19 -8.85 -5.20
C VAL A 78 14.82 -10.01 -4.43
N GLU A 79 15.94 -10.55 -4.93
CA GLU A 79 16.72 -11.59 -4.26
C GLU A 79 17.07 -11.17 -2.82
N ARG A 80 17.45 -9.90 -2.63
CA ARG A 80 17.79 -9.40 -1.30
C ARG A 80 16.59 -9.33 -0.35
N ILE A 81 15.39 -9.01 -0.84
CA ILE A 81 14.17 -9.01 -0.01
C ILE A 81 13.82 -10.44 0.38
N GLU A 82 13.88 -11.39 -0.56
CA GLU A 82 13.60 -12.81 -0.31
C GLU A 82 14.57 -13.35 0.75
N GLU A 83 15.88 -13.09 0.61
CA GLU A 83 16.87 -13.45 1.63
C GLU A 83 16.54 -12.87 3.02
N LEU A 84 16.10 -11.62 3.07
CA LEU A 84 15.76 -10.94 4.33
C LEU A 84 14.44 -11.45 4.91
N GLU A 85 13.48 -11.82 4.08
CA GLU A 85 12.23 -12.46 4.49
C GLU A 85 12.51 -13.83 5.12
N GLU A 86 13.27 -14.70 4.43
CA GLU A 86 13.64 -16.03 4.92
C GLU A 86 14.37 -15.94 6.26
N ARG A 87 15.35 -15.03 6.37
CA ARG A 87 16.13 -14.83 7.60
C ARG A 87 15.29 -14.28 8.76
N SER A 88 14.19 -13.59 8.46
CA SER A 88 13.30 -12.98 9.46
C SER A 88 12.01 -13.77 9.68
N ASN A 89 11.87 -14.92 9.01
CA ASN A 89 10.66 -15.74 9.00
C ASN A 89 9.40 -14.91 8.69
N GLY A 90 9.42 -14.19 7.57
CA GLY A 90 8.29 -13.35 7.16
C GLY A 90 8.15 -12.07 7.97
N PHE A 91 9.27 -11.49 8.42
CA PHE A 91 9.31 -10.31 9.28
C PHE A 91 8.52 -10.51 10.60
N ASN A 92 8.60 -11.70 11.19
CA ASN A 92 7.90 -12.02 12.42
C ASN A 92 8.60 -11.37 13.63
N PRO A 93 7.87 -10.67 14.53
CA PRO A 93 8.41 -10.09 15.75
C PRO A 93 9.22 -11.03 16.64
N ALA A 94 8.96 -12.34 16.59
CA ALA A 94 9.71 -13.35 17.35
C ALA A 94 11.20 -13.44 16.93
N TYR A 95 11.57 -12.92 15.76
CA TYR A 95 12.92 -12.96 15.21
C TYR A 95 13.55 -11.55 15.23
N PRO A 96 14.54 -11.30 16.11
CA PRO A 96 15.10 -9.96 16.29
C PRO A 96 15.99 -9.55 15.11
N LEU A 97 15.52 -8.54 14.37
CA LEU A 97 16.25 -7.89 13.29
C LEU A 97 17.34 -6.96 13.85
N SER A 98 18.49 -6.90 13.18
CA SER A 98 19.45 -5.83 13.44
C SER A 98 18.97 -4.51 12.84
N VAL A 99 19.46 -3.37 13.35
CA VAL A 99 19.16 -2.06 12.74
C VAL A 99 19.67 -2.01 11.30
N THR A 100 20.82 -2.63 11.01
CA THR A 100 21.34 -2.74 9.64
C THR A 100 20.42 -3.53 8.73
N ASP A 101 19.94 -4.70 9.16
CA ASP A 101 19.01 -5.52 8.36
C ASP A 101 17.71 -4.77 8.13
N ALA A 102 17.16 -4.11 9.16
CA ALA A 102 15.95 -3.31 9.03
C ALA A 102 16.10 -2.16 8.03
N ARG A 103 17.26 -1.48 8.00
CA ARG A 103 17.56 -0.47 6.96
C ARG A 103 17.57 -1.07 5.57
N GLN A 104 18.18 -2.25 5.40
CA GLN A 104 18.24 -2.95 4.12
C GLN A 104 16.87 -3.41 3.63
N ILE A 105 16.03 -3.95 4.53
CA ILE A 105 14.63 -4.29 4.24
C ILE A 105 13.91 -3.04 3.73
N GLN A 106 14.03 -1.93 4.47
CA GLN A 106 13.35 -0.70 4.11
C GLN A 106 13.81 -0.13 2.77
N ILE A 107 15.11 -0.15 2.47
CA ILE A 107 15.66 0.26 1.16
C ILE A 107 15.07 -0.60 0.06
N SER A 108 15.10 -1.91 0.23
CA SER A 108 14.68 -2.85 -0.80
C SER A 108 13.16 -2.76 -1.07
N LEU A 109 12.33 -2.67 -0.02
CA LEU A 109 10.89 -2.42 -0.17
C LEU A 109 10.61 -1.09 -0.88
N THR A 110 11.38 -0.04 -0.55
CA THR A 110 11.20 1.29 -1.16
C THR A 110 11.54 1.30 -2.64
N GLU A 111 12.63 0.63 -3.05
CA GLU A 111 12.96 0.48 -4.46
C GLU A 111 11.94 -0.43 -5.17
N SER A 112 11.45 -1.49 -4.53
CA SER A 112 10.41 -2.35 -5.11
C SER A 112 9.11 -1.58 -5.38
N ILE A 113 8.70 -0.69 -4.46
CA ILE A 113 7.58 0.24 -4.66
C ILE A 113 7.85 1.15 -5.85
N LYS A 114 9.03 1.76 -5.93
CA LYS A 114 9.40 2.65 -7.04
C LYS A 114 9.27 1.96 -8.39
N LEU A 115 9.70 0.71 -8.47
CA LEU A 115 9.76 -0.06 -9.71
C LEU A 115 8.38 -0.62 -10.10
N SER A 116 7.53 -0.90 -9.11
CA SER A 116 6.18 -1.44 -9.31
C SER A 116 5.15 -0.35 -9.61
N LEU A 117 5.20 0.76 -8.86
CA LEU A 117 4.18 1.81 -8.78
C LEU A 117 4.64 3.18 -9.29
N GLY A 118 5.95 3.37 -9.50
CA GLY A 118 6.52 4.61 -10.00
C GLY A 118 7.11 5.53 -8.93
N HIS A 119 7.60 6.69 -9.39
CA HIS A 119 8.36 7.64 -8.55
C HIS A 119 7.48 8.30 -7.48
N GLU A 120 6.23 8.61 -7.80
CA GLU A 120 5.28 9.24 -6.90
C GLU A 120 5.04 8.37 -5.67
N ALA A 121 4.79 7.07 -5.86
CA ALA A 121 4.63 6.11 -4.77
C ALA A 121 5.91 6.01 -3.92
N PHE A 122 7.08 6.03 -4.54
CA PHE A 122 8.37 6.01 -3.84
C PHE A 122 8.55 7.22 -2.92
N VAL A 123 8.22 8.43 -3.39
CA VAL A 123 8.33 9.65 -2.57
C VAL A 123 7.32 9.63 -1.43
N VAL A 124 6.07 9.24 -1.71
CA VAL A 124 5.02 9.12 -0.68
C VAL A 124 5.42 8.08 0.37
N PHE A 125 5.87 6.89 -0.03
CA PHE A 125 6.31 5.86 0.90
C PHE A 125 7.46 6.34 1.79
N LYS A 126 8.45 7.04 1.22
CA LYS A 126 9.56 7.63 2.00
C LYS A 126 9.09 8.64 3.04
N LEU A 127 8.02 9.37 2.77
CA LEU A 127 7.42 10.32 3.71
C LEU A 127 6.70 9.62 4.86
N VAL A 128 5.94 8.55 4.58
CA VAL A 128 5.02 7.93 5.56
C VAL A 128 5.60 6.75 6.32
N ARG A 129 6.68 6.15 5.84
CA ARG A 129 7.35 5.01 6.49
C ARG A 129 8.06 5.40 7.78
N TYR A 130 8.30 4.42 8.64
CA TYR A 130 9.06 4.63 9.87
C TYR A 130 10.50 5.09 9.59
N ASN A 131 10.94 6.22 10.12
CA ASN A 131 12.30 6.72 9.85
C ASN A 131 13.37 6.04 10.73
N ILE A 132 13.85 4.88 10.28
CA ILE A 132 14.92 4.11 10.96
C ILE A 132 16.21 4.93 11.03
N SER A 133 16.53 5.71 10.00
CA SER A 133 17.74 6.53 9.97
C SER A 133 17.70 7.64 11.01
N ALA A 134 16.56 8.32 11.19
CA ALA A 134 16.42 9.35 12.23
C ALA A 134 16.46 8.76 13.64
N LYS A 135 15.80 7.61 13.88
CA LYS A 135 15.74 7.01 15.23
C LYS A 135 17.09 6.47 15.72
N TRP A 136 17.93 5.99 14.80
CA TRP A 136 19.25 5.42 15.10
C TRP A 136 20.38 6.13 14.34
N ASN A 137 20.26 7.45 14.24
CA ASN A 137 21.22 8.34 13.55
C ASN A 137 22.66 8.11 14.04
N ASP A 138 22.87 8.08 15.36
CA ASP A 138 24.21 8.12 15.97
C ASP A 138 24.96 6.77 15.93
N LEU A 139 24.35 5.73 15.39
CA LEU A 139 24.97 4.40 15.34
C LEU A 139 25.87 4.25 14.11
N SER A 140 27.14 3.92 14.35
CA SER A 140 28.04 3.43 13.30
C SER A 140 27.50 2.13 12.70
N TYR A 141 27.98 1.77 11.49
CA TYR A 141 27.56 0.54 10.81
C TYR A 141 27.75 -0.72 11.67
N VAL A 142 28.87 -0.80 12.39
CA VAL A 142 29.18 -1.94 13.27
C VAL A 142 28.19 -2.00 14.44
N GLN A 143 27.92 -0.86 15.08
CA GLN A 143 26.95 -0.78 16.18
C GLN A 143 25.53 -1.12 15.72
N ALA A 144 25.12 -0.61 14.55
CA ALA A 144 23.81 -0.88 13.96
C ALA A 144 23.62 -2.36 13.59
N SER A 145 24.70 -3.07 13.28
CA SER A 145 24.65 -4.50 12.93
C SER A 145 24.49 -5.40 14.15
N VAL A 146 24.93 -4.95 15.32
CA VAL A 146 24.79 -5.68 16.58
C VAL A 146 23.49 -5.29 17.29
N GLN A 147 23.07 -4.02 17.20
CA GLN A 147 21.85 -3.52 17.84
C GLN A 147 20.61 -4.21 17.28
N LYS A 148 19.85 -4.85 18.16
CA LYS A 148 18.59 -5.51 17.82
C LYS A 148 17.39 -4.59 18.04
N ILE A 149 16.38 -4.75 17.19
CA ILE A 149 15.08 -4.09 17.30
C ILE A 149 14.14 -5.04 18.06
N GLY A 150 13.57 -4.55 19.17
CA GLY A 150 12.63 -5.30 20.01
C GLY A 150 11.35 -5.70 19.27
N SER A 151 10.76 -6.80 19.68
CA SER A 151 9.58 -7.42 19.04
C SER A 151 8.33 -6.55 19.13
N GLU A 152 8.28 -5.61 20.06
CA GLU A 152 7.23 -4.61 20.20
C GLU A 152 7.26 -3.52 19.11
N SER A 153 8.30 -3.49 18.27
CA SER A 153 8.45 -2.43 17.29
C SER A 153 7.35 -2.47 16.20
N PRO A 154 6.71 -1.34 15.88
CA PRO A 154 5.71 -1.28 14.80
C PRO A 154 6.32 -1.56 13.42
N LEU A 155 7.65 -1.50 13.29
CA LEU A 155 8.40 -1.79 12.06
C LEU A 155 8.10 -3.17 11.47
N TYR A 156 7.92 -4.19 12.31
CA TYR A 156 7.66 -5.55 11.82
C TYR A 156 6.33 -5.63 11.07
N LYS A 157 5.29 -4.97 11.59
CA LYS A 157 3.98 -4.90 10.92
C LYS A 157 4.08 -4.09 9.63
N GLU A 158 4.75 -2.95 9.66
CA GLU A 158 4.99 -2.12 8.47
C GLU A 158 5.67 -2.93 7.35
N PHE A 159 6.72 -3.69 7.67
CA PHE A 159 7.41 -4.54 6.69
C PHE A 159 6.53 -5.67 6.16
N SER A 160 5.86 -6.39 7.06
CA SER A 160 4.99 -7.51 6.68
C SER A 160 3.85 -7.06 5.77
N ASP A 161 3.18 -5.96 6.11
CA ASP A 161 2.04 -5.44 5.34
C ASP A 161 2.47 -4.89 3.99
N THR A 162 3.57 -4.13 3.96
CA THR A 162 4.12 -3.59 2.70
C THR A 162 4.56 -4.72 1.77
N TYR A 163 5.25 -5.74 2.31
CA TYR A 163 5.66 -6.91 1.56
C TYR A 163 4.46 -7.68 0.98
N LYS A 164 3.47 -8.01 1.84
CA LYS A 164 2.24 -8.69 1.40
C LYS A 164 1.49 -7.90 0.35
N HIS A 165 1.45 -6.57 0.47
CA HIS A 165 0.80 -5.72 -0.51
C HIS A 165 1.49 -5.83 -1.89
N LEU A 166 2.82 -5.70 -1.94
CA LEU A 166 3.60 -5.88 -3.17
C LEU A 166 3.39 -7.27 -3.78
N HIS A 167 3.32 -8.32 -2.96
CA HIS A 167 3.04 -9.68 -3.44
C HIS A 167 1.63 -9.84 -4.01
N ARG A 168 0.60 -9.28 -3.36
CA ARG A 168 -0.77 -9.30 -3.89
C ARG A 168 -0.86 -8.61 -5.24
N MET A 169 -0.22 -7.46 -5.37
CA MET A 169 -0.14 -6.73 -6.63
C MET A 169 0.55 -7.52 -7.74
N ALA A 170 1.52 -8.37 -7.38
CA ALA A 170 2.18 -9.26 -8.33
C ALA A 170 1.31 -10.47 -8.73
N GLY A 171 0.40 -10.92 -7.86
CA GLY A 171 -0.41 -12.13 -8.06
C GLY A 171 -1.64 -11.98 -8.97
N GLU A 172 -2.08 -10.76 -9.29
CA GLU A 172 -3.31 -10.49 -10.06
C GLU A 172 -3.26 -10.98 -11.54
N LEU A 173 -2.10 -11.43 -12.03
CA LEU A 173 -1.87 -11.72 -13.45
C LEU A 173 -2.51 -13.01 -13.99
N ASP A 174 -2.92 -13.94 -13.12
CA ASP A 174 -3.38 -15.29 -13.55
C ASP A 174 -4.90 -15.49 -13.51
N GLU A 175 -5.67 -14.58 -12.88
CA GLU A 175 -7.13 -14.68 -12.85
C GLU A 175 -7.76 -13.86 -13.99
N PRO A 176 -8.80 -14.38 -14.69
CA PRO A 176 -9.57 -13.55 -15.61
C PRO A 176 -10.10 -12.35 -14.83
N LEU A 177 -9.64 -11.15 -15.20
CA LEU A 177 -9.96 -9.91 -14.49
C LEU A 177 -11.48 -9.82 -14.30
N GLN A 178 -11.93 -9.99 -13.05
CA GLN A 178 -13.32 -9.75 -12.68
C GLN A 178 -13.67 -8.26 -12.79
N TYR A 179 -12.64 -7.39 -12.81
CA TYR A 179 -12.74 -5.93 -12.79
C TYR A 179 -12.26 -5.31 -14.10
N CYS A 180 -12.83 -4.15 -14.46
CA CYS A 180 -12.47 -3.42 -15.68
C CYS A 180 -11.06 -2.79 -15.65
N VAL A 181 -10.43 -2.70 -14.47
CA VAL A 181 -9.10 -2.09 -14.24
C VAL A 181 -8.33 -3.00 -13.29
N SER A 182 -7.05 -3.24 -13.58
CA SER A 182 -6.18 -4.00 -12.68
C SER A 182 -5.95 -3.24 -11.36
N GLN A 183 -5.79 -3.97 -10.27
CA GLN A 183 -5.37 -3.44 -8.98
C GLN A 183 -4.06 -2.67 -9.11
N ARG A 184 -3.13 -3.13 -9.96
CA ARG A 184 -1.88 -2.40 -10.24
C ARG A 184 -2.12 -1.02 -10.83
N ASP A 185 -2.93 -0.91 -11.88
CA ASP A 185 -3.23 0.38 -12.50
C ASP A 185 -4.00 1.30 -11.54
N GLY A 186 -4.93 0.72 -10.77
CA GLY A 186 -5.64 1.42 -9.71
C GLY A 186 -4.68 2.00 -8.67
N SER A 187 -3.69 1.23 -8.22
CA SER A 187 -2.64 1.68 -7.30
C SER A 187 -1.73 2.75 -7.91
N ILE A 188 -1.38 2.68 -9.19
CA ILE A 188 -0.60 3.74 -9.86
C ILE A 188 -1.38 5.06 -9.88
N ILE A 189 -2.69 5.01 -10.18
CA ILE A 189 -3.56 6.19 -10.15
C ILE A 189 -3.67 6.74 -8.72
N ALA A 190 -3.88 5.86 -7.73
CA ALA A 190 -3.93 6.25 -6.32
C ALA A 190 -2.60 6.88 -5.86
N ALA A 191 -1.46 6.36 -6.30
CA ALA A 191 -0.14 6.93 -5.97
C ALA A 191 0.02 8.36 -6.50
N LYS A 192 -0.36 8.61 -7.76
CA LYS A 192 -0.32 9.95 -8.36
C LYS A 192 -1.27 10.92 -7.66
N ARG A 193 -2.49 10.47 -7.38
CA ARG A 193 -3.48 11.27 -6.63
C ARG A 193 -2.97 11.60 -5.22
N CYS A 194 -2.50 10.61 -4.49
CA CYS A 194 -1.97 10.76 -3.14
C CYS A 194 -0.78 11.72 -3.10
N TYR A 195 0.16 11.56 -4.03
CA TYR A 195 1.31 12.45 -4.18
C TYR A 195 0.86 13.91 -4.42
N ASN A 196 -0.09 14.12 -5.34
CA ASN A 196 -0.63 15.45 -5.61
C ASN A 196 -1.33 16.06 -4.39
N ASN A 197 -2.15 15.27 -3.71
CA ASN A 197 -2.87 15.70 -2.52
C ASN A 197 -1.91 16.07 -1.38
N ILE A 198 -0.83 15.30 -1.17
CA ILE A 198 0.16 15.57 -0.12
C ILE A 198 1.04 16.77 -0.47
N PHE A 199 1.71 16.76 -1.63
CA PHE A 199 2.80 17.70 -1.91
C PHE A 199 2.37 19.00 -2.56
N TYR A 200 1.19 19.03 -3.20
CA TYR A 200 0.67 20.24 -3.81
C TYR A 200 -0.51 20.80 -3.02
N ILE A 201 -1.56 20.01 -2.80
CA ILE A 201 -2.79 20.56 -2.21
C ILE A 201 -2.61 20.81 -0.71
N LEU A 202 -2.28 19.76 0.07
CA LEU A 202 -2.15 19.85 1.52
C LEU A 202 -0.99 20.77 1.93
N LEU A 203 0.17 20.62 1.28
CA LEU A 203 1.33 21.45 1.57
C LEU A 203 1.06 22.93 1.25
N ASN A 204 0.39 23.26 0.13
CA ASN A 204 0.00 24.64 -0.14
C ASN A 204 -1.05 25.17 0.85
N ASN A 205 -2.02 24.33 1.25
CA ASN A 205 -2.98 24.69 2.29
C ASN A 205 -2.28 25.07 3.60
N MET A 206 -1.20 24.38 3.97
CA MET A 206 -0.40 24.73 5.15
C MET A 206 0.43 26.01 4.95
N LYS A 207 1.04 26.21 3.77
CA LYS A 207 1.86 27.40 3.46
C LYS A 207 1.04 28.68 3.44
N GLN A 208 -0.07 28.65 2.72
CA GLN A 208 -0.88 29.82 2.40
C GLN A 208 -2.13 29.93 3.29
N LYS A 209 -2.37 28.96 4.16
CA LYS A 209 -3.55 28.89 5.05
C LYS A 209 -4.88 28.95 4.26
N VAL A 210 -4.91 28.39 3.05
CA VAL A 210 -6.02 28.50 2.06
C VAL A 210 -7.28 27.74 2.46
N ALA A 211 -7.16 26.66 3.23
CA ALA A 211 -8.33 25.89 3.67
C ALA A 211 -9.32 26.80 4.41
N LYS A 212 -10.55 26.88 3.87
CA LYS A 212 -11.57 27.81 4.35
C LYS A 212 -12.29 27.24 5.57
N SER A 213 -12.59 25.93 5.54
CA SER A 213 -13.27 25.21 6.62
C SER A 213 -12.50 23.98 7.12
N LEU A 214 -12.84 23.52 8.33
CA LEU A 214 -12.34 22.25 8.86
C LEU A 214 -12.82 21.08 8.00
N ALA A 215 -14.06 21.12 7.50
CA ALA A 215 -14.65 20.05 6.68
C ALA A 215 -13.90 19.80 5.36
N GLU A 216 -13.47 20.87 4.67
CA GLU A 216 -12.64 20.77 3.46
C GLU A 216 -11.31 20.07 3.76
N LEU A 217 -10.64 20.49 4.84
CA LEU A 217 -9.37 19.90 5.26
C LEU A 217 -9.54 18.44 5.69
N THR A 218 -10.60 18.12 6.43
CA THR A 218 -10.91 16.75 6.85
C THR A 218 -11.16 15.84 5.67
N THR A 219 -11.87 16.32 4.63
CA THR A 219 -12.09 15.56 3.40
C THR A 219 -10.77 15.25 2.70
N LEU A 220 -9.91 16.26 2.52
CA LEU A 220 -8.58 16.07 1.92
C LEU A 220 -7.72 15.07 2.71
N VAL A 221 -7.69 15.18 4.04
CA VAL A 221 -6.92 14.25 4.88
C VAL A 221 -7.49 12.84 4.83
N ALA A 222 -8.81 12.69 4.75
CA ALA A 222 -9.47 11.39 4.60
C ALA A 222 -9.15 10.73 3.25
N GLU A 223 -9.12 11.50 2.16
CA GLU A 223 -8.68 11.02 0.85
C GLU A 223 -7.23 10.54 0.88
N ILE A 224 -6.31 11.34 1.46
CA ILE A 224 -4.90 10.96 1.61
C ILE A 224 -4.79 9.68 2.45
N HIS A 225 -5.48 9.60 3.59
CA HIS A 225 -5.48 8.41 4.44
C HIS A 225 -5.99 7.17 3.70
N SER A 226 -7.08 7.31 2.94
CA SER A 226 -7.64 6.23 2.13
C SER A 226 -6.63 5.75 1.08
N ASP A 227 -5.99 6.67 0.37
CA ASP A 227 -4.99 6.32 -0.65
C ASP A 227 -3.77 5.64 -0.03
N LEU A 228 -3.26 6.12 1.10
CA LEU A 228 -2.14 5.49 1.80
C LEU A 228 -2.49 4.08 2.28
N THR A 229 -3.71 3.89 2.78
CA THR A 229 -4.21 2.58 3.22
C THR A 229 -4.27 1.61 2.05
N VAL A 230 -4.75 2.06 0.89
CA VAL A 230 -4.80 1.26 -0.34
C VAL A 230 -3.39 0.92 -0.82
N LEU A 231 -2.46 1.89 -0.85
CA LEU A 231 -1.13 1.72 -1.42
C LEU A 231 -0.18 0.88 -0.57
N PHE A 232 -0.29 1.00 0.75
CA PHE A 232 0.75 0.49 1.63
C PHE A 232 0.24 -0.14 2.94
N GLY A 233 -1.08 -0.09 3.18
CA GLY A 233 -1.71 -0.65 4.36
C GLY A 233 -1.89 0.33 5.53
N GLU A 234 -2.59 -0.15 6.57
CA GLU A 234 -3.02 0.65 7.72
C GLU A 234 -1.91 0.88 8.75
N GLN A 235 -0.93 -0.02 8.82
CA GLN A 235 0.06 -0.05 9.91
C GLN A 235 1.26 0.87 9.70
N LEU A 236 1.27 1.64 8.61
CA LEU A 236 2.31 2.64 8.37
C LEU A 236 2.21 3.81 9.32
N THR A 237 3.38 4.29 9.74
CA THR A 237 3.49 5.40 10.69
C THR A 237 2.70 6.63 10.23
N GLY A 238 2.81 7.01 8.95
CA GLY A 238 2.08 8.13 8.39
C GLY A 238 0.57 7.88 8.30
N THR A 239 0.14 6.66 7.93
CA THR A 239 -1.28 6.30 7.88
C THR A 239 -1.91 6.40 9.28
N LEU A 240 -1.26 5.83 10.29
CA LEU A 240 -1.71 5.91 11.69
C LEU A 240 -1.81 7.36 12.18
N ARG A 241 -0.82 8.21 11.87
CA ARG A 241 -0.86 9.64 12.23
C ARG A 241 -2.07 10.36 11.62
N LEU A 242 -2.42 10.06 10.36
CA LEU A 242 -3.60 10.65 9.73
C LEU A 242 -4.89 10.08 10.31
N ALA A 243 -4.94 8.79 10.66
CA ALA A 243 -6.08 8.17 11.33
C ALA A 243 -6.37 8.85 12.69
N GLU A 244 -5.33 9.05 13.50
CA GLU A 244 -5.41 9.78 14.77
C GLU A 244 -5.89 11.22 14.56
N TRP A 245 -5.34 11.90 13.55
CA TRP A 245 -5.76 13.26 13.22
C TRP A 245 -7.24 13.33 12.84
N LEU A 246 -7.71 12.41 12.00
CA LEU A 246 -9.11 12.31 11.59
C LEU A 246 -10.03 12.01 12.79
N GLN A 247 -9.59 11.17 13.72
CA GLN A 247 -10.33 10.87 14.94
C GLN A 247 -10.47 12.13 15.82
N VAL A 248 -9.39 12.90 15.98
CA VAL A 248 -9.42 14.17 16.73
C VAL A 248 -10.35 15.17 16.04
N ALA A 249 -10.28 15.31 14.72
CA ALA A 249 -11.12 16.21 13.96
C ALA A 249 -12.62 15.86 14.07
N ARG A 250 -12.97 14.57 14.08
CA ARG A 250 -14.37 14.11 14.24
C ARG A 250 -14.93 14.31 15.64
N ASN A 251 -14.09 14.17 16.67
CA ASN A 251 -14.53 14.20 18.06
C ASN A 251 -14.50 15.60 18.69
N THR A 252 -14.04 16.61 17.94
CA THR A 252 -13.84 17.97 18.46
C THR A 252 -14.70 18.96 17.67
N SER A 253 -15.39 19.87 18.37
CA SER A 253 -16.09 20.99 17.72
C SER A 253 -15.09 21.96 17.05
N GLU A 254 -15.53 22.69 16.02
CA GLU A 254 -14.68 23.65 15.30
C GLU A 254 -14.08 24.74 16.22
N GLU A 255 -14.80 25.11 17.28
CA GLU A 255 -14.33 26.05 18.31
C GLU A 255 -13.12 25.51 19.10
N CYS A 256 -13.08 24.21 19.35
CA CYS A 256 -12.02 23.53 20.10
C CYS A 256 -10.87 23.04 19.21
N PHE A 257 -11.14 22.72 17.94
CA PHE A 257 -10.13 22.36 16.96
C PHE A 257 -9.80 23.53 16.04
N ARG A 258 -9.31 24.62 16.63
CA ARG A 258 -8.90 25.84 15.92
C ARG A 258 -7.93 25.53 14.79
N LYS A 259 -7.98 26.34 13.73
CA LYS A 259 -7.11 26.25 12.54
C LYS A 259 -5.63 26.12 12.90
N HIS A 260 -5.15 26.85 13.91
CA HIS A 260 -3.80 26.68 14.46
C HIS A 260 -3.50 25.23 14.85
N LYS A 261 -4.33 24.67 15.73
CA LYS A 261 -4.13 23.33 16.31
C LYS A 261 -4.24 22.26 15.23
N ALA A 262 -5.16 22.42 14.28
CA ALA A 262 -5.33 21.51 13.15
C ALA A 262 -4.11 21.49 12.24
N LEU A 263 -3.60 22.66 11.83
CA LEU A 263 -2.42 22.76 10.98
C LEU A 263 -1.13 22.38 11.73
N SER A 264 -1.01 22.72 13.01
CA SER A 264 0.14 22.35 13.84
C SER A 264 0.22 20.84 14.07
N THR A 265 -0.91 20.17 14.23
CA THR A 265 -0.95 18.70 14.33
C THR A 265 -0.65 18.05 12.98
N LEU A 266 -1.20 18.55 11.86
CA LEU A 266 -0.85 18.07 10.52
C LEU A 266 0.61 18.30 10.15
N ARG A 267 1.24 19.37 10.63
CA ARG A 267 2.67 19.64 10.37
C ARG A 267 3.56 18.46 10.78
N ARG A 268 3.17 17.70 11.80
CA ARG A 268 3.87 16.48 12.26
C ARG A 268 3.82 15.32 11.27
N PHE A 269 2.99 15.42 10.22
CA PHE A 269 2.99 14.47 9.11
C PHE A 269 4.23 14.63 8.22
N TYR A 270 4.83 15.83 8.16
CA TYR A 270 6.02 16.12 7.38
C TYR A 270 7.28 16.09 8.25
N PRO A 271 8.47 15.82 7.69
CA PRO A 271 9.71 15.77 8.44
C PRO A 271 10.07 17.12 9.09
N PHE A 272 10.77 17.07 10.21
CA PHE A 272 11.41 18.23 10.83
C PHE A 272 12.81 18.48 10.25
N GLU A 273 13.40 19.64 10.55
CA GLU A 273 14.70 20.07 10.01
C GLU A 273 15.83 19.06 10.27
N ASN A 274 15.76 18.30 11.37
CA ASN A 274 16.73 17.27 11.72
C ASN A 274 16.47 15.89 11.07
N GLU A 275 15.36 15.72 10.35
CA GLU A 275 14.95 14.45 9.74
C GLU A 275 15.14 14.40 8.22
N ILE A 276 15.40 15.55 7.59
CA ILE A 276 15.55 15.70 6.14
C ILE A 276 16.73 16.64 5.83
N ASP A 277 17.30 16.52 4.63
CA ASP A 277 18.29 17.48 4.15
C ASP A 277 17.73 18.90 4.13
N ARG A 278 18.56 19.87 4.56
CA ARG A 278 18.18 21.27 4.69
C ARG A 278 17.68 21.87 3.38
N THR A 279 18.22 21.45 2.24
CA THR A 279 17.82 21.94 0.91
C THR A 279 16.35 21.60 0.66
N PHE A 280 15.96 20.34 0.84
CA PHE A 280 14.57 19.91 0.67
C PHE A 280 13.64 20.53 1.71
N TYR A 281 14.11 20.72 2.94
CA TYR A 281 13.34 21.39 3.99
C TYR A 281 12.91 22.81 3.58
N VAL A 282 13.84 23.55 2.95
CA VAL A 282 13.59 24.92 2.45
C VAL A 282 12.75 24.90 1.18
N GLU A 283 13.06 24.02 0.21
CA GLU A 283 12.30 23.91 -1.06
C GLU A 283 10.84 23.51 -0.83
N TRP A 284 10.59 22.60 0.11
CA TRP A 284 9.24 22.23 0.51
C TRP A 284 8.56 23.34 1.31
N GLY A 285 9.26 24.43 1.67
CA GLY A 285 8.75 25.57 2.41
C GLY A 285 8.31 25.23 3.84
N LEU A 286 8.86 24.16 4.42
CA LEU A 286 8.56 23.72 5.78
C LEU A 286 9.04 24.75 6.80
N GLU A 287 10.18 25.41 6.53
CA GLU A 287 10.68 26.50 7.37
C GLU A 287 9.68 27.67 7.47
N SER A 288 9.05 28.04 6.34
CA SER A 288 8.04 29.09 6.30
C SER A 288 6.78 28.69 7.08
N ILE A 289 6.35 27.43 6.95
CA ILE A 289 5.22 26.88 7.71
C ILE A 289 5.52 26.93 9.21
N ASP A 290 6.69 26.49 9.64
CA ASP A 290 7.05 26.45 11.06
C ASP A 290 7.16 27.84 11.68
N LYS A 291 7.64 28.84 10.91
CA LYS A 291 7.58 30.25 11.32
C LYS A 291 6.13 30.75 11.40
N ALA A 292 5.29 30.41 10.42
CA ALA A 292 3.90 30.84 10.35
C ALA A 292 2.95 30.16 11.36
N LEU A 293 3.36 29.02 11.94
CA LEU A 293 2.69 28.33 13.04
C LEU A 293 3.13 28.86 14.42
N LYS A 294 4.30 29.51 14.52
CA LYS A 294 4.75 30.20 15.74
C LYS A 294 4.04 31.54 15.94
N SER A 295 3.62 32.20 14.85
CA SER A 295 2.72 33.35 14.91
C SER A 295 1.27 32.88 15.04
N ASP A 296 0.47 33.58 15.86
CA ASP A 296 -0.88 33.17 16.21
C ASP A 296 -1.74 32.96 14.94
N VAL A 297 -2.21 31.72 14.74
CA VAL A 297 -3.03 31.36 13.57
C VAL A 297 -4.48 31.50 14.02
N GLY A 298 -5.20 32.44 13.40
CA GLY A 298 -6.59 32.78 13.74
C GLY A 298 -7.58 31.63 13.64
N MET A 299 -8.85 31.93 13.93
CA MET A 299 -9.97 30.98 13.85
C MET A 299 -10.16 30.47 12.41
N TRP A 300 -10.90 29.36 12.24
CA TRP A 300 -11.47 29.04 10.92
C TRP A 300 -12.29 30.24 10.45
N GLU A 301 -12.26 30.56 9.15
CA GLU A 301 -13.09 31.67 8.67
C GLU A 301 -14.54 31.33 9.03
N GLU A 302 -15.21 32.21 9.81
CA GLU A 302 -16.66 32.22 9.83
C GLU A 302 -17.07 32.40 8.37
N GLU A 303 -17.88 31.49 7.83
CA GLU A 303 -18.54 31.72 6.53
C GLU A 303 -18.98 33.17 6.52
N GLU A 304 -18.53 33.95 5.52
CA GLU A 304 -18.98 35.31 5.33
C GLU A 304 -20.51 35.29 5.41
N SER A 305 -21.04 35.72 6.55
CA SER A 305 -22.46 35.98 6.70
C SER A 305 -22.81 36.86 5.51
N PRO A 306 -23.77 36.48 4.64
CA PRO A 306 -24.00 37.20 3.40
C PRO A 306 -24.09 38.67 3.76
N ALA A 307 -23.13 39.45 3.24
CA ALA A 307 -22.96 40.85 3.58
C ALA A 307 -24.34 41.49 3.65
N PRO A 308 -24.69 42.23 4.74
CA PRO A 308 -26.05 42.69 4.94
C PRO A 308 -26.47 43.37 3.64
N VAL A 309 -27.45 42.76 2.96
CA VAL A 309 -27.95 43.23 1.67
C VAL A 309 -28.14 44.72 1.84
N GLN A 310 -27.25 45.51 1.25
CA GLN A 310 -27.41 46.95 1.24
C GLN A 310 -28.71 47.14 0.48
N LYS A 311 -29.81 47.36 1.21
CA LYS A 311 -31.07 47.79 0.63
C LYS A 311 -30.70 49.02 -0.16
N LYS A 312 -30.55 48.87 -1.49
CA LYS A 312 -30.37 49.97 -2.41
C LYS A 312 -31.49 50.95 -2.08
N ALA A 313 -31.12 52.07 -1.46
CA ALA A 313 -32.07 53.13 -1.19
C ALA A 313 -32.71 53.47 -2.52
N ALA A 314 -34.05 53.47 -2.56
CA ALA A 314 -34.79 53.86 -3.74
C ALA A 314 -34.26 55.21 -4.23
N PRO A 315 -33.99 55.37 -5.54
CA PRO A 315 -33.45 56.61 -6.06
C PRO A 315 -34.45 57.73 -5.75
N LYS A 316 -34.03 58.72 -4.95
CA LYS A 316 -34.77 59.96 -4.78
C LYS A 316 -34.72 60.69 -6.12
N ILE A 317 -35.80 60.57 -6.89
CA ILE A 317 -36.05 61.42 -8.06
C ILE A 317 -36.14 62.85 -7.54
N SER A 318 -35.12 63.65 -7.85
CA SER A 318 -35.12 65.08 -7.57
C SER A 318 -36.27 65.74 -8.31
N GLN A 319 -37.19 66.38 -7.59
CA GLN A 319 -38.28 67.20 -8.16
C GLN A 319 -37.79 68.49 -8.85
N SER A 320 -36.48 68.69 -9.02
CA SER A 320 -35.93 69.88 -9.68
C SER A 320 -36.06 69.90 -11.21
N TYR A 321 -36.58 68.84 -11.85
CA TYR A 321 -36.66 68.75 -13.31
C TYR A 321 -37.99 69.20 -13.95
N PHE A 322 -39.01 69.60 -13.16
CA PHE A 322 -40.35 69.95 -13.68
C PHE A 322 -40.78 71.42 -13.52
N LYS A 323 -39.88 72.34 -13.16
CA LYS A 323 -40.21 73.80 -13.09
C LYS A 323 -39.42 74.67 -14.07
N LEU A 324 -39.25 74.22 -15.31
CA LEU A 324 -38.64 75.05 -16.37
C LEU A 324 -39.42 75.10 -17.68
N ARG A 325 -40.68 74.62 -17.73
CA ARG A 325 -41.62 74.91 -18.82
C ARG A 325 -43.05 74.97 -18.32
N GLN A 326 -43.44 76.13 -17.78
CA GLN A 326 -44.79 76.68 -17.88
C GLN A 326 -44.68 78.19 -17.95
#